data_AF-A0A842MG56-F1
#
_entry.id   AF-A0A842MG56-F1
#
_cell.length_a   1.000
_cell.length_b   1.000
_cell.length_c   1.000
_cell.angle_alpha   90.00
_cell.angle_beta   90.00
_cell.angle_gamma   90.00
#
_symmetry.space_group_name_H-M   'P 1'
#
loop_
_entity.id
_entity.type
_entity.pdbx_description
1 polymer ?
#
loop_
_entity_poly.entity_id
_entity_poly.type
_entity_poly.pdbx_seq_one_letter_code
_entity_poly.pdbx_strand_id
1 'polypeptide(L)'
;MLSTGKFKGPFPKSSPYDFEVVFIGENLAIELTLDERDEDIGCYISRIIEGQPAQDFAVGVGGKRVRGRLPYLLIAWGVRWPSLTKVRGLSLKERMPIQLHDYAQMLKGHGQMVLEDNPTFLDVTEPSYEVIRQFVKISKGSTSK
;
A
#
# COMPACT_ATOMS: atom_id res chain seq x y z
N MET A 1 -4.07 -24.98 3.84
CA MET A 1 -4.64 -24.59 5.14
C MET A 1 -4.56 -23.07 5.21
N LEU A 2 -5.67 -22.37 5.00
CA LEU A 2 -5.71 -20.90 5.16
C LEU A 2 -5.75 -20.64 6.66
N SER A 3 -4.67 -20.09 7.23
CA SER A 3 -4.69 -19.73 8.65
C SER A 3 -5.82 -18.74 8.89
N THR A 4 -6.50 -18.87 10.02
CA THR A 4 -7.29 -17.78 10.59
C THR A 4 -6.41 -16.52 10.59
N GLY A 5 -6.73 -15.56 9.72
CA GLY A 5 -5.85 -14.43 9.44
C GLY A 5 -5.63 -13.58 10.69
N LYS A 6 -4.43 -13.00 10.84
CA LYS A 6 -4.11 -12.06 11.95
C LYS A 6 -4.92 -10.76 11.89
N PHE A 7 -5.57 -10.50 10.77
CA PHE A 7 -6.34 -9.30 10.52
C PHE A 7 -7.84 -9.53 10.67
N LYS A 8 -8.51 -8.60 11.33
CA LYS A 8 -9.97 -8.48 11.42
C LYS A 8 -10.47 -7.51 10.34
N GLY A 9 -11.72 -7.66 9.92
CA GLY A 9 -12.34 -6.83 8.89
C GLY A 9 -12.96 -7.69 7.78
N PRO A 10 -13.35 -7.09 6.64
CA PRO A 10 -13.16 -5.68 6.28
C PRO A 10 -14.01 -4.71 7.11
N PHE A 11 -13.47 -3.53 7.42
CA PHE A 11 -14.18 -2.42 8.04
C PHE A 11 -14.29 -1.25 7.06
N PRO A 12 -15.45 -1.04 6.42
CA PRO A 12 -15.64 0.08 5.52
C PRO A 12 -15.76 1.41 6.29
N LYS A 13 -15.18 2.46 5.75
CA LYS A 13 -15.30 3.85 6.20
C LYS A 13 -15.57 4.73 4.99
N SER A 14 -16.54 5.63 5.09
CA SER A 14 -16.86 6.58 4.02
C SER A 14 -16.77 8.00 4.53
N SER A 15 -16.09 8.86 3.78
CA SER A 15 -16.19 10.31 3.84
C SER A 15 -16.94 10.82 2.58
N PRO A 16 -17.31 12.10 2.49
CA PRO A 16 -17.98 12.65 1.30
C PRO A 16 -17.20 12.49 -0.02
N TYR A 17 -15.89 12.25 0.04
CA TYR A 17 -15.02 12.18 -1.15
C TYR A 17 -14.09 10.96 -1.17
N ASP A 18 -14.01 10.24 -0.04
CA ASP A 18 -13.11 9.09 0.12
C ASP A 18 -13.89 7.87 0.59
N PHE A 19 -13.53 6.72 0.05
CA PHE A 19 -13.97 5.44 0.58
C PHE A 19 -12.75 4.62 0.99
N GLU A 20 -12.80 4.06 2.18
CA GLU A 20 -11.72 3.23 2.71
C GLU A 20 -12.26 1.89 3.19
N VAL A 21 -11.49 0.83 2.93
CA VAL A 21 -11.69 -0.48 3.55
C VAL A 21 -10.45 -0.83 4.35
N VAL A 22 -10.62 -1.04 5.65
CA VAL A 22 -9.51 -1.34 6.56
C VAL A 22 -9.59 -2.78 7.06
N PHE A 23 -8.44 -3.45 7.08
CA PHE A 23 -8.21 -4.69 7.80
C PHE A 23 -7.24 -4.40 8.94
N ILE A 24 -7.58 -4.80 10.17
CA ILE A 24 -6.88 -4.41 11.41
C ILE A 24 -6.24 -5.64 12.05
N GLY A 25 -4.90 -5.62 12.17
CA GLY A 25 -4.11 -6.55 12.97
C GLY A 25 -3.88 -6.06 14.40
N GLU A 26 -2.91 -6.65 15.10
CA GLU A 26 -2.46 -6.18 16.41
C GLU A 26 -1.45 -5.02 16.27
N ASN A 27 -0.58 -5.09 15.26
CA ASN A 27 0.52 -4.14 15.06
C ASN A 27 0.35 -3.28 13.81
N LEU A 28 -0.25 -3.84 12.76
CA LEU A 28 -0.42 -3.20 11.46
C LEU A 28 -1.89 -3.16 11.04
N ALA A 29 -2.21 -2.22 10.16
CA ALA A 29 -3.44 -2.21 9.37
C ALA A 29 -3.12 -2.22 7.87
N ILE A 30 -4.01 -2.85 7.10
CA ILE A 30 -4.03 -2.78 5.64
C ILE A 30 -5.22 -1.90 5.26
N GLU A 31 -4.94 -0.79 4.60
CA GLU A 31 -5.92 0.21 4.19
C GLU A 31 -6.01 0.22 2.67
N LEU A 32 -7.21 0.02 2.14
CA LEU A 32 -7.53 0.23 0.73
C LEU A 32 -8.33 1.51 0.62
N THR A 33 -7.77 2.52 -0.04
CA THR A 33 -8.39 3.84 -0.19
C THR A 33 -8.82 4.05 -1.63
N LEU A 34 -9.98 4.66 -1.81
CA LEU A 34 -10.49 5.18 -3.07
C LEU A 34 -10.68 6.68 -2.87
N ASP A 35 -9.85 7.47 -3.54
CA ASP A 35 -10.00 8.92 -3.63
C ASP A 35 -10.62 9.23 -4.99
N GLU A 36 -11.89 9.67 -4.98
CA GLU A 36 -12.61 9.97 -6.22
C GLU A 36 -12.14 11.28 -6.86
N ARG A 37 -11.55 12.21 -6.09
CA ARG A 37 -11.11 13.51 -6.58
C ARG A 37 -9.81 13.41 -7.35
N ASP A 38 -8.87 12.63 -6.82
CA ASP A 38 -7.57 12.38 -7.44
C ASP A 38 -7.59 11.15 -8.38
N GLU A 39 -8.75 10.50 -8.49
CA GLU A 39 -8.97 9.23 -9.17
C GLU A 39 -7.89 8.18 -8.84
N ASP A 40 -7.58 8.03 -7.55
CA ASP A 40 -6.50 7.20 -7.04
C ASP A 40 -7.03 6.05 -6.20
N ILE A 41 -6.37 4.89 -6.32
CA ILE A 41 -6.66 3.71 -5.53
C ILE A 41 -5.38 3.32 -4.83
N GLY A 42 -5.38 3.53 -3.51
CA GLY A 42 -4.23 3.33 -2.67
C GLY A 42 -4.31 2.01 -1.91
N CYS A 43 -3.16 1.38 -1.70
CA CYS A 43 -2.98 0.38 -0.64
C CYS A 43 -1.90 0.90 0.31
N TYR A 44 -2.31 1.17 1.56
CA TYR A 44 -1.43 1.64 2.61
C TYR A 44 -1.29 0.59 3.70
N ILE A 45 -0.11 0.59 4.32
CA ILE A 45 0.17 -0.13 5.56
C ILE A 45 0.41 0.92 6.63
N SER A 46 -0.34 0.85 7.73
CA SER A 46 -0.17 1.70 8.91
C SER A 46 0.14 0.90 10.16
N ARG A 47 0.72 1.57 11.16
CA ARG A 47 0.81 1.05 12.53
C ARG A 47 -0.54 1.15 13.21
N ILE A 48 -0.80 0.21 14.11
CA ILE A 48 -1.84 0.33 15.11
C ILE A 48 -1.30 1.12 16.29
N ILE A 49 -2.00 2.20 16.65
CA ILE A 49 -1.73 3.06 17.81
C ILE A 49 -3.04 3.11 18.60
N GLU A 50 -2.99 2.73 19.88
CA GLU A 50 -4.18 2.71 20.76
C GLU A 50 -5.36 1.92 20.16
N GLY A 51 -5.06 0.82 19.45
CA GLY A 51 -6.05 -0.06 18.84
C GLY A 51 -6.68 0.47 17.55
N GLN A 52 -6.17 1.58 17.00
CA GLN A 52 -6.63 2.16 15.73
C GLN A 52 -5.46 2.32 14.74
N PRO A 53 -5.72 2.21 13.43
CA PRO A 53 -4.75 2.61 12.41
C PRO A 53 -4.29 4.06 12.64
N ALA A 54 -2.99 4.31 12.53
CA ALA A 54 -2.43 5.66 12.62
C ALA A 54 -3.08 6.58 11.58
N GLN A 55 -3.74 7.64 12.05
CA GLN A 55 -4.48 8.57 11.18
C GLN A 55 -3.58 9.66 10.57
N ASP A 56 -2.45 9.94 11.22
CA ASP A 56 -1.56 11.06 10.91
C ASP A 56 -0.55 10.78 9.77
N PHE A 57 0.23 11.82 9.43
CA PHE A 57 1.32 11.84 8.46
C PHE A 57 2.19 10.57 8.45
N ALA A 58 2.84 10.27 7.32
CA ALA A 58 3.68 9.09 7.13
C ALA A 58 4.73 8.88 8.24
N VAL A 59 5.15 9.93 8.95
CA VAL A 59 6.11 9.91 10.04
C VAL A 59 5.43 10.41 11.33
N GLY A 60 5.50 9.61 12.39
CA GLY A 60 4.96 9.96 13.71
C GLY A 60 5.96 10.69 14.60
N VAL A 61 5.53 10.98 15.83
CA VAL A 61 6.39 11.57 16.87
C VAL A 61 7.57 10.64 17.16
N GLY A 62 8.80 11.14 17.03
CA GLY A 62 10.03 10.34 17.13
C GLY A 62 10.64 9.92 15.79
N GLY A 63 10.15 10.43 14.67
CA GLY A 63 10.78 10.27 13.35
C GLY A 63 10.58 8.89 12.73
N LYS A 64 9.77 8.01 13.33
CA LYS A 64 9.47 6.69 12.82
C LYS A 64 8.30 6.73 11.84
N ARG A 65 8.38 5.92 10.78
CA ARG A 65 7.27 5.76 9.85
C ARG A 65 6.09 5.06 10.53
N VAL A 66 4.92 5.66 10.41
CA VAL A 66 3.65 5.13 10.95
C VAL A 66 2.66 4.75 9.86
N ARG A 67 2.87 5.19 8.61
CA ARG A 67 2.03 4.87 7.45
C ARG A 67 2.81 4.97 6.14
N GLY A 68 2.50 4.11 5.16
CA GLY A 68 3.13 4.19 3.83
C GLY A 68 2.42 3.36 2.77
N ARG A 69 2.57 3.73 1.49
CA ARG A 69 2.03 2.95 0.37
C ARG A 69 2.78 1.64 0.21
N LEU A 70 2.04 0.53 0.09
CA LEU A 70 2.60 -0.82 -0.03
C LEU A 70 3.69 -0.93 -1.13
N PRO A 71 3.51 -0.43 -2.37
CA PRO A 71 4.57 -0.52 -3.39
C PRO A 71 5.88 0.17 -2.97
N TYR A 72 5.81 1.31 -2.29
CA TYR A 72 6.99 2.05 -1.86
C TYR A 72 7.68 1.38 -0.68
N LEU A 73 6.91 0.81 0.25
CA LEU A 73 7.44 0.03 1.35
C LEU A 73 8.17 -1.22 0.85
N LEU A 74 7.58 -1.95 -0.11
CA LEU A 74 8.22 -3.11 -0.71
C LEU A 74 9.52 -2.74 -1.44
N ILE A 75 9.54 -1.61 -2.17
CA ILE A 75 10.79 -1.09 -2.77
C ILE A 75 11.84 -0.79 -1.69
N ALA A 76 11.45 -0.19 -0.56
CA ALA A 76 12.35 0.09 0.55
C ALA A 76 12.94 -1.20 1.18
N TRP A 77 12.16 -2.29 1.16
CA TRP A 77 12.59 -3.64 1.51
C TRP A 77 13.43 -4.34 0.42
N GLY A 78 13.77 -3.65 -0.68
CA GLY A 78 14.58 -4.20 -1.77
C GLY A 78 13.79 -5.07 -2.76
N VAL A 79 12.47 -5.13 -2.64
CA VAL A 79 11.61 -5.88 -3.57
C VAL A 79 11.51 -5.12 -4.88
N ARG A 80 11.90 -5.80 -5.97
CA ARG A 80 11.71 -5.30 -7.34
C ARG A 80 10.47 -5.96 -7.94
N TRP A 81 9.35 -5.27 -7.86
CA TRP A 81 8.11 -5.72 -8.51
C TRP A 81 7.92 -4.97 -9.84
N PRO A 82 7.46 -5.63 -10.91
CA PRO A 82 7.01 -4.91 -12.11
C PRO A 82 6.01 -3.84 -11.69
N SER A 83 6.16 -2.62 -12.22
CA SER A 83 5.31 -1.49 -11.84
C SER A 83 3.82 -1.88 -11.87
N LEU A 84 3.01 -1.26 -10.99
CA LEU A 84 1.54 -1.35 -11.07
C LEU A 84 1.10 -1.31 -12.53
N THR A 85 0.20 -2.23 -12.90
CA THR A 85 -0.25 -2.42 -14.27
C THR A 85 -0.65 -1.07 -14.85
N LYS A 86 0.00 -0.68 -15.95
CA LYS A 86 -0.20 0.63 -16.55
C LYS A 86 -1.54 0.70 -17.25
N VAL A 87 -2.52 1.17 -16.51
CA VAL A 87 -3.89 1.35 -16.99
C VAL A 87 -4.07 2.77 -17.53
N ARG A 88 -3.46 3.06 -18.69
CA ARG A 88 -3.69 4.33 -19.39
C ARG A 88 -4.99 4.28 -20.19
N GLY A 89 -5.76 5.37 -20.18
CA GLY A 89 -7.00 5.50 -20.96
C GLY A 89 -8.20 4.72 -20.39
N LEU A 90 -8.07 4.15 -19.20
CA LEU A 90 -9.16 3.49 -18.48
C LEU A 90 -9.76 4.44 -17.43
N SER A 91 -11.08 4.41 -17.30
CA SER A 91 -11.80 5.09 -16.22
C SER A 91 -11.42 4.51 -14.84
N LEU A 92 -11.62 5.29 -13.76
CA LEU A 92 -11.38 4.83 -12.38
C LEU A 92 -12.04 3.47 -12.09
N LYS A 93 -13.29 3.29 -12.55
CA LYS A 93 -14.06 2.04 -12.38
C LYS A 93 -13.39 0.83 -13.05
N GLU A 94 -12.80 1.02 -14.23
CA GLU A 94 -12.08 -0.03 -14.95
C GLU A 94 -10.70 -0.32 -14.35
N ARG A 95 -10.05 0.71 -13.80
CA ARG A 95 -8.74 0.59 -13.13
C ARG A 95 -8.82 -0.17 -11.81
N MET A 96 -9.92 -0.02 -11.08
CA MET A 96 -10.10 -0.58 -9.74
C MET A 96 -9.86 -2.08 -9.61
N PRO A 97 -10.52 -2.97 -10.37
CA PRO A 97 -10.27 -4.41 -10.26
C PRO A 97 -8.82 -4.79 -10.57
N ILE A 98 -8.16 -4.06 -11.48
CA ILE A 98 -6.76 -4.32 -11.87
C ILE A 98 -5.81 -3.92 -10.73
N GLN A 99 -5.95 -2.72 -10.18
CA GLN A 99 -5.06 -2.25 -9.11
C GLN A 99 -5.25 -3.04 -7.81
N LEU A 100 -6.49 -3.39 -7.46
CA LEU A 100 -6.77 -4.27 -6.32
C LEU A 100 -6.14 -5.66 -6.51
N HIS A 101 -6.19 -6.20 -7.73
CA HIS A 101 -5.51 -7.45 -8.04
C HIS A 101 -4.00 -7.33 -7.88
N ASP A 102 -3.39 -6.26 -8.38
CA ASP A 102 -1.94 -6.02 -8.23
C ASP A 102 -1.52 -5.94 -6.76
N TYR A 103 -2.28 -5.20 -5.93
CA TYR A 103 -2.00 -5.13 -4.49
C TYR A 103 -2.14 -6.49 -3.80
N ALA A 104 -3.14 -7.28 -4.17
CA ALA A 104 -3.29 -8.64 -3.65
C ALA A 104 -2.10 -9.53 -4.04
N GLN A 105 -1.59 -9.43 -5.27
CA GLN A 105 -0.39 -10.16 -5.70
C GLN A 105 0.87 -9.69 -4.94
N MET A 106 1.02 -8.39 -4.72
CA MET A 106 2.13 -7.85 -3.92
C MET A 106 2.11 -8.38 -2.49
N LEU A 107 0.94 -8.36 -1.83
CA LEU A 107 0.79 -8.91 -0.48
C LEU A 107 1.10 -10.41 -0.45
N LYS A 108 0.58 -11.17 -1.41
CA LYS A 108 0.78 -12.62 -1.47
C LYS A 108 2.23 -13.01 -1.78
N GLY A 109 2.90 -12.29 -2.67
CA GLY A 109 4.25 -12.61 -3.12
C GLY A 109 5.35 -12.05 -2.22
N HIS A 110 5.12 -10.88 -1.61
CA HIS A 110 6.16 -10.12 -0.91
C HIS A 110 5.71 -9.51 0.43
N GLY A 111 4.42 -9.53 0.73
CA GLY A 111 3.86 -8.96 1.95
C GLY A 111 3.84 -9.91 3.14
N GLN A 112 4.67 -10.95 3.19
CA GLN A 112 4.61 -11.93 4.28
C GLN A 112 4.76 -11.27 5.66
N MET A 113 5.68 -10.32 5.83
CA MET A 113 5.80 -9.55 7.07
C MET A 113 4.52 -8.77 7.42
N VAL A 114 3.83 -8.23 6.41
CA VAL A 114 2.53 -7.56 6.62
C VAL A 114 1.48 -8.58 7.07
N LEU A 115 1.35 -9.70 6.36
CA LEU A 115 0.36 -10.75 6.63
C LEU A 115 0.60 -11.46 7.98
N GLU A 116 1.86 -11.51 8.42
CA GLU A 116 2.29 -11.95 9.74
C GLU A 116 2.17 -10.86 10.81
N ASP A 117 1.66 -9.68 10.46
CA ASP A 117 1.44 -8.56 11.36
C ASP A 117 2.72 -8.14 12.10
N ASN A 118 3.85 -8.13 11.38
CA ASN A 118 5.16 -7.87 11.96
C ASN A 118 5.36 -6.37 12.24
N PRO A 119 5.57 -5.94 13.50
CA PRO A 119 5.66 -4.53 13.87
C PRO A 119 6.85 -3.80 13.25
N THR A 120 7.85 -4.51 12.73
CA THR A 120 9.05 -3.90 12.14
C THR A 120 8.91 -3.63 10.64
N PHE A 121 7.81 -4.02 9.99
CA PHE A 121 7.65 -3.83 8.55
C PHE A 121 7.76 -2.36 8.11
N LEU A 122 7.36 -1.42 8.96
CA LEU A 122 7.47 0.01 8.71
C LEU A 122 8.81 0.61 9.16
N ASP A 123 9.74 -0.17 9.73
CA ASP A 123 11.08 0.28 10.14
C ASP A 123 12.06 0.33 8.96
N VAL A 124 11.59 0.84 7.81
CA VAL A 124 12.39 1.04 6.60
C VAL A 124 12.65 2.51 6.36
N THR A 125 13.87 2.81 5.90
CA THR A 125 14.23 4.14 5.43
C THR A 125 13.53 4.42 4.12
N GLU A 126 13.06 5.65 3.92
CA GLU A 126 12.41 6.01 2.65
C GLU A 126 13.42 5.85 1.50
N PRO A 127 13.08 5.14 0.42
CA PRO A 127 13.95 5.10 -0.74
C PRO A 127 14.11 6.53 -1.26
N SER A 128 15.33 6.90 -1.65
CA SER A 128 15.56 8.25 -2.17
C SER A 128 14.65 8.53 -3.37
N TYR A 129 14.32 9.81 -3.59
CA TYR A 129 13.52 10.23 -4.73
C TYR A 129 14.08 9.69 -6.06
N GLU A 130 15.41 9.57 -6.17
CA GLU A 130 16.07 9.00 -7.34
C GLU A 130 15.79 7.52 -7.54
N VAL A 131 15.75 6.74 -6.46
CA VAL A 131 15.38 5.32 -6.49
C VAL A 131 13.93 5.17 -6.94
N ILE A 132 13.01 5.92 -6.34
CA ILE A 132 11.60 5.94 -6.74
C ILE A 132 11.47 6.33 -8.22
N ARG A 133 12.22 7.36 -8.66
CA ARG A 133 12.19 7.84 -10.04
C ARG A 133 12.78 6.82 -11.02
N GLN A 134 13.77 6.01 -10.66
CA GLN A 134 14.30 4.93 -11.50
C GLN A 134 13.26 3.83 -11.71
N PHE A 135 12.53 3.44 -10.66
CA PHE A 135 11.40 2.51 -10.79
C PHE A 135 10.28 3.10 -11.67
N VAL A 136 9.99 4.39 -11.53
CA VAL A 136 9.00 5.09 -12.38
C VAL A 136 9.53 5.33 -13.82
N LYS A 137 10.85 5.46 -14.05
CA LYS A 137 11.45 5.68 -15.37
C LYS A 137 11.65 4.40 -16.18
N ILE A 138 11.94 3.25 -15.56
CA ILE A 138 11.92 1.95 -16.27
C ILE A 138 10.56 1.74 -16.93
N SER A 139 9.52 2.27 -16.31
CA SER A 139 8.17 2.32 -16.87
C SER A 139 8.04 3.24 -18.10
N LYS A 140 8.82 4.33 -18.24
CA LYS A 140 8.76 5.27 -19.38
C LYS A 140 9.75 4.93 -20.51
N GLY A 141 10.57 3.89 -20.37
CA GLY A 141 11.72 3.63 -21.23
C GLY A 141 11.59 2.51 -22.27
N SER A 142 10.49 1.74 -22.31
CA SER A 142 10.30 0.69 -23.33
C SER A 142 9.38 1.18 -24.47
N THR A 143 9.83 2.21 -25.18
CA THR A 143 9.38 2.52 -26.55
C THR A 143 10.60 2.88 -27.39
N SER A 144 11.20 1.84 -27.99
CA SER A 144 12.13 1.79 -29.13
C SER A 144 12.99 0.54 -28.92
N LYS A 145 12.99 -0.48 -29.79
CA LYS A 145 12.67 -0.59 -31.21
C LYS A 145 11.86 -1.86 -31.47
#